data_AF-A0A437GVB3-F1
#
_entry.id   AF-A0A437GVB3-F1
#
_cell.length_a   1.000
_cell.length_b   1.000
_cell.length_c   1.000
_cell.angle_alpha   90.00
_cell.angle_beta   90.00
_cell.angle_gamma   90.00
#
_symmetry.space_group_name_H-M   'P 1'
#
loop_
_entity.id
_entity.type
_entity.pdbx_description
1 polymer ?
#
loop_
_entity_poly.entity_id
_entity_poly.type
_entity_poly.pdbx_seq_one_letter_code
_entity_poly.pdbx_strand_id
1 'polypeptide(L)' 'MSTFEKRRAVALTILDTGEGLTRKAGSFLGQCVVDPTPLTPKQADWLATLAERAGLVVEN' A
#
# COMPACT_ATOMS: atom_id res chain seq x y z
N MET A 1 6.88 -7.60 13.27
CA MET A 1 5.97 -7.63 12.11
C MET A 1 6.75 -8.10 10.89
N SER A 2 6.21 -9.10 10.19
CA SER A 2 6.69 -9.57 8.89
C SER A 2 6.53 -8.48 7.81
N THR A 3 7.23 -8.63 6.68
CA THR A 3 7.11 -7.73 5.53
C THR A 3 5.66 -7.61 5.04
N PHE A 4 4.91 -8.73 5.06
CA PHE A 4 3.50 -8.72 4.69
C PHE A 4 2.66 -7.90 5.65
N GLU A 5 2.82 -8.08 6.97
CA GLU A 5 2.04 -7.35 7.97
C GLU A 5 2.27 -5.84 7.89
N LYS A 6 3.53 -5.41 7.68
CA LYS A 6 3.86 -3.99 7.50
C LYS A 6 3.17 -3.40 6.28
N ARG A 7 3.29 -4.06 5.12
CA ARG A 7 2.62 -3.65 3.88
C ARG A 7 1.10 -3.61 4.05
N ARG A 8 0.53 -4.64 4.68
CA ARG A 8 -0.91 -4.73 4.91
C ARG A 8 -1.41 -3.57 5.75
N ALA A 9 -0.69 -3.21 6.81
CA ALA A 9 -1.02 -2.06 7.65
C ALA A 9 -1.04 -0.76 6.84
N VAL A 10 0.02 -0.49 6.06
CA VAL A 10 0.10 0.70 5.19
C VAL A 10 -1.06 0.74 4.19
N ALA A 11 -1.34 -0.38 3.51
CA ALA A 11 -2.40 -0.44 2.52
C ALA A 11 -3.80 -0.20 3.13
N LEU A 12 -4.06 -0.73 4.33
CA LEU A 12 -5.30 -0.48 5.06
C LEU A 12 -5.43 1.00 5.44
N THR A 13 -4.37 1.63 5.95
CA THR A 13 -4.40 3.06 6.29
C THR A 13 -4.73 3.93 5.07
N ILE A 14 -4.14 3.63 3.91
CA ILE A 14 -4.44 4.36 2.66
C ILE A 14 -5.88 4.13 2.19
N LEU A 15 -6.40 2.90 2.33
CA LEU A 15 -7.79 2.58 1.96
C LEU A 15 -8.81 3.25 2.88
N ASP A 16 -8.49 3.38 4.16
CA ASP A 16 -9.34 4.03 5.17
C ASP A 16 -9.48 5.53 4.93
N THR A 17 -8.40 6.21 4.50
CA THR A 17 -8.47 7.64 4.15
C THR A 17 -9.27 7.88 2.86
N GLY A 18 -9.16 6.98 1.87
CA GLY A 18 -10.03 6.92 0.69
C GLY A 18 -9.96 8.10 -0.31
N GLU A 19 -9.33 9.22 0.06
CA GLU A 19 -9.33 10.45 -0.73
C GLU A 19 -8.45 10.33 -1.99
N GLY A 20 -9.04 10.60 -3.17
CA GLY A 20 -8.31 10.67 -4.43
C GLY A 20 -7.82 9.33 -5.01
N LEU A 21 -8.24 8.19 -4.48
CA LEU A 21 -7.84 6.88 -5.02
C LEU A 21 -8.52 6.60 -6.37
N THR A 22 -7.70 6.40 -7.40
CA THR A 22 -8.18 5.82 -8.66
C THR A 22 -8.58 4.36 -8.47
N ARG A 23 -9.46 3.84 -9.34
CA ARG A 23 -9.83 2.41 -9.35
C ARG A 23 -8.61 1.48 -9.33
N LYS A 24 -7.56 1.80 -10.10
CA LYS A 24 -6.33 1.01 -10.17
C LYS A 24 -5.58 1.02 -8.82
N ALA A 25 -5.49 2.16 -8.16
CA ALA A 25 -4.84 2.28 -6.86
C ALA A 25 -5.62 1.48 -5.79
N GLY A 26 -6.94 1.62 -5.74
CA GLY A 26 -7.79 0.85 -4.82
C GLY A 26 -7.65 -0.66 -5.02
N SER A 27 -7.69 -1.14 -6.27
CA SER A 27 -7.51 -2.57 -6.57
C SER A 27 -6.13 -3.10 -6.14
N PHE A 28 -5.06 -2.34 -6.39
CA PHE A 28 -3.72 -2.73 -5.96
C PHE A 28 -3.58 -2.77 -4.42
N LEU A 29 -4.10 -1.75 -3.72
CA LEU A 29 -4.08 -1.71 -2.26
C LEU A 29 -4.88 -2.88 -1.66
N GLY A 30 -6.04 -3.21 -2.23
CA GLY A 30 -6.81 -4.38 -1.83
C GLY A 30 -6.02 -5.68 -1.95
N GLN A 31 -5.23 -5.86 -3.01
CA GLN A 31 -4.33 -7.01 -3.15
C GLN A 31 -3.25 -7.02 -2.06
N CYS A 32 -2.63 -5.87 -1.78
CA CYS A 32 -1.63 -5.73 -0.70
C CYS A 32 -2.18 -6.11 0.69
N VAL A 33 -3.50 -6.02 0.89
CA VAL A 33 -4.16 -6.39 2.14
C VAL A 33 -4.36 -7.90 2.29
N VAL A 34 -4.68 -8.60 1.20
CA VAL A 34 -5.14 -10.01 1.26
C VAL A 34 -4.15 -11.03 0.71
N ASP A 35 -3.22 -10.61 -0.15
CA ASP A 35 -2.27 -11.51 -0.80
C ASP A 35 -0.86 -11.36 -0.17
N PRO A 36 -0.33 -12.39 0.53
CA PRO A 36 0.98 -12.34 1.16
C PRO A 36 2.16 -12.46 0.18
N THR A 37 1.91 -12.70 -1.12
CA THR A 37 2.95 -12.80 -2.13
C THR A 37 3.86 -11.56 -2.12
N PRO A 38 5.21 -11.74 -2.13
CA PRO A 38 6.13 -10.63 -2.15
C PRO A 38 5.87 -9.69 -3.32
N LEU A 39 5.96 -8.38 -3.07
CA LEU A 39 5.87 -7.38 -4.13
C LEU A 39 7.09 -7.46 -5.04
N THR A 40 6.87 -7.27 -6.33
CA THR A 40 7.96 -6.90 -7.24
C THR A 40 8.51 -5.52 -6.86
N PRO A 41 9.77 -5.19 -7.23
CA PRO A 41 10.35 -3.89 -6.94
C PRO A 41 9.45 -2.71 -7.39
N LYS A 42 8.90 -2.80 -8.60
CA LYS A 42 7.98 -1.77 -9.14
C LYS A 42 6.69 -1.61 -8.32
N GLN A 43 6.18 -2.70 -7.75
CA GLN A 43 5.00 -2.63 -6.89
C GLN A 43 5.34 -2.05 -5.52
N ALA A 44 6.53 -2.33 -4.99
CA ALA A 44 7.01 -1.72 -3.75
C ALA A 44 7.18 -0.20 -3.90
N ASP A 45 7.82 0.24 -4.99
CA ASP A 45 7.95 1.68 -5.32
C ASP A 45 6.58 2.35 -5.48
N TRP A 46 5.63 1.65 -6.12
CA TRP A 46 4.29 2.15 -6.29
C TRP A 46 3.53 2.28 -4.96
N LEU A 47 3.68 1.31 -4.04
CA LEU A 47 3.12 1.42 -2.69
C LEU A 47 3.72 2.59 -1.92
N ALA A 48 5.03 2.81 -2.01
CA ALA A 48 5.69 3.96 -1.39
C ALA A 48 5.12 5.29 -1.91
N THR A 49 4.96 5.41 -3.24
CA THR A 49 4.34 6.59 -3.86
C THR A 49 2.91 6.83 -3.35
N LEU A 50 2.11 5.77 -3.18
CA LEU A 50 0.75 5.89 -2.66
C LEU A 50 0.74 6.29 -1.18
N ALA A 51 1.68 5.78 -0.38
CA ALA A 51 1.84 6.14 1.01
C ALA A 51 2.24 7.61 1.19
N GLU A 52 3.22 8.09 0.41
CA GLU A 52 3.61 9.51 0.39
C GLU A 52 2.44 10.42 0.04
N ARG A 53 1.64 10.05 -0.98
CA ARG A 53 0.43 10.80 -1.37
C ARG A 53 -0.63 10.82 -0.27
N ALA A 54 -0.70 9.77 0.54
CA ALA A 54 -1.58 9.69 1.71
C ALA A 54 -0.98 10.37 2.95
N GLY A 55 0.19 11.01 2.85
CA GLY A 55 0.88 11.66 3.98
C GLY A 55 1.50 10.68 4.98
N LEU A 56 1.65 9.41 4.61
CA LEU A 56 2.28 8.40 5.46
C LEU A 56 3.79 8.40 5.18
N VAL A 57 4.59 8.79 6.16
CA VAL A 57 6.05 8.63 6.09
C VAL A 57 6.38 7.16 6.28
N VAL A 58 6.74 6.46 5.20
CA VAL A 58 7.23 5.08 5.27
C VAL A 58 8.74 5.15 5.53
N GLU A 59 9.16 5.01 6.79
CA GLU A 59 10.58 4.81 7.08
C GLU A 59 11.02 3.45 6.48
N ASN A 60 12.04 3.52 5.60
CA ASN A 60 12.64 2.38 4.90
C ASN A 60 13.37 1.43 5.86
#